data_AF-A0A5C3L9X4-F1
#
_entry.id   AF-A0A5C3L9X4-F1
#
_cell.length_a   1.000
_cell.length_b   1.000
_cell.length_c   1.000
_cell.angle_alpha   90.00
_cell.angle_beta   90.00
_cell.angle_gamma   90.00
#
_symmetry.space_group_name_H-M   'P 1'
#
loop_
_entity.id
_entity.type
_entity.pdbx_description
1 polymer ?
#
loop_
_entity_poly.entity_id
_entity_poly.type
_entity_poly.pdbx_seq_one_letter_code
_entity_poly.pdbx_strand_id
1 'polypeptide(L)'
;MENPSQDIHAVFDLIDNPHPPEIQRAAIEKYFLPEAGFRYPVYAIEQGPNSRAKVLAVYRWLHFISTRTKGSITHVMYDKSRDVLMLDVTQHLQLRYMPFNPSKSRMITRLTLKKHGGLHYIALQEDFMHPDAAAGLLFPPLKSAVHYALVLMGLLLSKLMILVGMMNFMMGRVEKDKEMIKAKRRERRRRKNANGQSEPVSAEEIAAKMKDTLGFELKENGGSAEKAKN
;
A
#
# COMPACT_ATOMS: atom_id res chain seq x y z
N MET A 1 38.54 -14.04 -0.77
CA MET A 1 38.84 -12.60 -0.91
C MET A 1 39.60 -12.14 0.31
N GLU A 2 40.74 -11.49 0.09
CA GLU A 2 41.53 -10.88 1.17
C GLU A 2 40.93 -9.53 1.55
N ASN A 3 40.58 -8.73 0.54
CA ASN A 3 39.96 -7.41 0.69
C ASN A 3 38.63 -7.39 -0.08
N PRO A 4 37.50 -7.84 0.52
CA PRO A 4 36.25 -8.03 -0.21
C PRO A 4 35.78 -6.81 -0.99
N SER A 5 35.92 -5.59 -0.45
CA SER A 5 35.50 -4.36 -1.13
C SER A 5 36.31 -4.03 -2.39
N GLN A 6 37.55 -4.51 -2.50
CA GLN A 6 38.45 -4.27 -3.63
C GLN A 6 38.41 -5.44 -4.61
N ASP A 7 38.49 -6.67 -4.07
CA ASP A 7 38.55 -7.90 -4.84
C ASP A 7 37.25 -8.18 -5.62
N ILE A 8 36.11 -7.70 -5.12
CA ILE A 8 34.79 -8.08 -5.65
C ILE A 8 34.59 -7.70 -7.12
N HIS A 9 35.23 -6.63 -7.62
CA HIS A 9 35.15 -6.27 -9.03
C HIS A 9 35.72 -7.37 -9.94
N ALA A 10 36.88 -7.91 -9.58
CA ALA A 10 37.51 -8.99 -10.32
C ALA A 10 36.73 -10.31 -10.16
N VAL A 11 36.23 -10.59 -8.95
CA VAL A 11 35.39 -11.78 -8.69
C VAL A 11 34.12 -11.74 -9.53
N PHE A 12 33.42 -10.61 -9.54
CA PHE A 12 32.21 -10.41 -10.31
C PHE A 12 32.46 -10.56 -11.82
N ASP A 13 33.54 -9.96 -12.34
CA ASP A 13 33.90 -10.11 -13.75
C ASP A 13 34.10 -11.57 -14.15
N LEU A 14 34.85 -12.34 -13.37
CA LEU A 14 35.12 -13.76 -13.64
C LEU A 14 33.85 -14.63 -13.63
N ILE A 15 32.82 -14.23 -12.89
CA ILE A 15 31.62 -15.03 -12.68
C ILE A 15 30.47 -14.62 -13.62
N ASP A 16 30.26 -13.31 -13.81
CA ASP A 16 29.06 -12.77 -14.46
C ASP A 16 29.30 -12.33 -15.92
N ASN A 17 30.56 -12.05 -16.27
CA ASN A 17 30.92 -11.68 -17.64
C ASN A 17 31.36 -12.90 -18.47
N PRO A 18 31.31 -12.80 -19.81
CA PRO A 18 31.69 -13.89 -20.69
C PRO A 18 33.16 -14.28 -20.52
N HIS A 19 33.38 -15.50 -20.03
CA HIS A 19 34.68 -16.16 -19.91
C HIS A 19 34.56 -17.62 -20.35
N PRO A 20 35.67 -18.29 -20.71
CA PRO A 20 35.69 -19.74 -20.87
C PRO A 20 35.05 -20.46 -19.67
N PRO A 21 34.26 -21.53 -19.86
CA PRO A 21 33.54 -22.20 -18.78
C PRO A 21 34.43 -22.66 -17.61
N GLU A 22 35.68 -23.04 -17.90
CA GLU A 22 36.63 -23.47 -16.87
C GLU A 22 37.10 -22.32 -15.97
N ILE A 23 37.20 -21.09 -16.50
CA ILE A 23 37.56 -19.90 -15.71
C ILE A 23 36.42 -19.55 -14.76
N GLN A 24 35.18 -19.53 -15.26
CA GLN A 24 34.00 -19.30 -14.43
C GLN A 24 33.86 -20.36 -13.35
N ARG A 25 34.06 -21.64 -13.70
CA ARG A 25 34.05 -22.75 -12.75
C ARG A 25 35.10 -22.56 -11.67
N ALA A 26 36.34 -22.31 -12.04
CA ALA A 26 37.43 -22.09 -11.09
C ALA A 26 37.14 -20.88 -10.18
N ALA A 27 36.54 -19.82 -10.70
CA ALA A 27 36.14 -18.66 -9.91
C ALA A 27 35.05 -19.02 -8.88
N ILE A 28 33.99 -19.73 -9.29
CA ILE A 28 32.93 -20.17 -8.37
C ILE A 28 33.51 -21.12 -7.32
N GLU A 29 34.34 -22.09 -7.70
CA GLU A 29 34.98 -23.01 -6.75
C GLU A 29 35.94 -22.31 -5.78
N LYS A 30 36.60 -21.23 -6.20
CA LYS A 30 37.52 -20.43 -5.38
C LYS A 30 36.80 -19.47 -4.43
N TYR A 31 35.73 -18.82 -4.87
CA TYR A 31 35.12 -17.72 -4.13
C TYR A 31 33.83 -18.08 -3.41
N PHE A 32 33.12 -19.15 -3.80
CA PHE A 32 31.90 -19.61 -3.13
C PHE A 32 32.19 -20.78 -2.19
N LEU A 33 31.52 -20.79 -1.04
CA LEU A 33 31.52 -21.95 -0.14
C LEU A 33 30.90 -23.19 -0.81
N PRO A 34 31.32 -24.42 -0.45
CA PRO A 34 30.70 -25.64 -0.96
C PRO A 34 29.17 -25.70 -0.76
N GLU A 35 28.68 -25.10 0.31
CA GLU A 35 27.28 -24.99 0.70
C GLU A 35 26.64 -23.63 0.40
N ALA A 36 27.20 -22.88 -0.56
CA ALA A 36 26.70 -21.56 -0.90
C ALA A 36 25.27 -21.57 -1.48
N GLY A 37 24.49 -20.55 -1.12
CA GLY A 37 23.13 -20.33 -1.62
C GLY A 37 23.07 -19.21 -2.65
N PHE A 38 21.99 -19.17 -3.42
CA PHE A 38 21.73 -18.12 -4.39
C PHE A 38 20.23 -17.85 -4.53
N ARG A 39 19.79 -16.63 -4.19
CA ARG A 39 18.42 -16.17 -4.38
C ARG A 39 18.39 -15.15 -5.51
N TYR A 40 17.65 -15.47 -6.56
CA TYR A 40 17.39 -14.59 -7.68
C TYR A 40 15.89 -14.30 -7.73
N PRO A 41 15.41 -13.20 -8.34
CA PRO A 41 13.99 -12.85 -8.32
C PRO A 41 13.03 -13.92 -8.88
N VAL A 42 13.53 -14.89 -9.65
CA VAL A 42 12.73 -15.93 -10.32
C VAL A 42 13.15 -17.36 -9.97
N TYR A 43 14.21 -17.56 -9.17
CA TYR A 43 14.65 -18.89 -8.72
C TYR A 43 15.45 -18.79 -7.42
N ALA A 44 15.54 -19.90 -6.68
CA ALA A 44 16.36 -19.97 -5.48
C ALA A 44 17.11 -21.30 -5.39
N ILE A 45 18.33 -21.22 -4.86
CA ILE A 45 19.16 -22.34 -4.43
C ILE A 45 19.39 -22.14 -2.95
N GLU A 46 18.76 -22.99 -2.14
CA GLU A 46 18.97 -23.00 -0.70
C GLU A 46 20.39 -23.46 -0.35
N GLN A 47 20.92 -22.92 0.75
CA GLN A 47 22.20 -23.37 1.30
C GLN A 47 22.10 -24.83 1.75
N GLY A 48 23.11 -25.63 1.42
CA GLY A 48 23.14 -27.02 1.85
C GLY A 48 24.32 -27.77 1.26
N PRO A 49 24.54 -29.04 1.66
CA PRO A 49 25.64 -29.84 1.15
C PRO A 49 25.66 -29.85 -0.38
N ASN A 50 26.80 -29.48 -0.96
CA ASN A 50 27.04 -29.43 -2.41
C ASN A 50 26.11 -28.48 -3.21
N SER A 51 25.48 -27.49 -2.56
CA SER A 51 24.63 -26.50 -3.27
C SER A 51 25.43 -25.62 -4.23
N ARG A 52 26.74 -25.44 -4.02
CA ARG A 52 27.63 -24.73 -4.97
C ARG A 52 27.62 -25.31 -6.38
N ALA A 53 27.48 -26.62 -6.53
CA ALA A 53 27.38 -27.25 -7.85
C ALA A 53 26.11 -26.81 -8.61
N LYS A 54 25.02 -26.57 -7.89
CA LYS A 54 23.77 -26.01 -8.45
C LYS A 54 23.94 -24.55 -8.84
N VAL A 55 24.65 -23.77 -8.01
CA VAL A 55 24.99 -22.36 -8.33
C VAL A 55 25.79 -22.30 -9.62
N LEU A 56 26.82 -23.13 -9.76
CA LEU A 56 27.60 -23.26 -11.00
C LEU A 56 26.72 -23.63 -12.21
N ALA A 57 25.80 -24.59 -12.04
CA ALA A 57 24.90 -25.00 -13.12
C ALA A 57 24.01 -23.83 -13.61
N VAL A 58 23.51 -23.01 -12.70
CA VAL A 58 22.71 -21.82 -13.05
C VAL A 58 23.55 -20.78 -13.77
N TYR A 59 24.75 -20.45 -13.29
CA TYR A 59 25.64 -19.51 -13.98
C TYR A 59 25.99 -19.97 -15.40
N ARG A 60 26.27 -21.26 -15.57
CA ARG A 60 26.49 -21.86 -16.90
C ARG A 60 25.25 -21.80 -17.78
N TRP A 61 24.08 -22.06 -17.22
CA TRP A 61 22.81 -21.96 -17.93
C TRP A 61 22.57 -20.54 -18.44
N LEU A 62 22.75 -19.53 -17.59
CA LEU A 62 22.62 -18.11 -17.95
C LEU A 62 23.56 -17.73 -19.10
N HIS A 63 24.82 -18.16 -19.06
CA HIS A 63 25.76 -17.95 -20.16
C HIS A 63 25.36 -18.70 -21.44
N PHE A 64 24.86 -19.93 -21.33
CA PHE A 64 24.40 -20.71 -22.49
C PHE A 64 23.22 -20.06 -23.21
N ILE A 65 22.21 -19.58 -22.46
CA ILE A 65 21.02 -18.93 -23.04
C ILE A 65 21.29 -17.50 -23.49
N SER A 66 22.43 -16.92 -23.15
CA SER A 66 22.84 -15.59 -23.57
C SER A 66 23.80 -15.63 -24.76
N THR A 67 23.77 -14.60 -25.60
CA THR A 67 24.81 -14.35 -26.62
C THR A 67 25.83 -13.32 -26.15
N ARG A 68 25.38 -12.36 -25.35
CA ARG A 68 26.18 -11.30 -24.76
C ARG A 68 25.65 -11.03 -23.35
N THR A 69 26.50 -11.23 -22.36
CA THR A 69 26.32 -10.69 -21.01
C THR A 69 27.35 -9.59 -20.80
N LYS A 70 26.92 -8.48 -20.20
CA LYS A 70 27.85 -7.49 -19.65
C LYS A 70 27.28 -6.93 -18.37
N GLY A 71 27.83 -7.39 -17.26
CA GLY A 71 27.63 -6.86 -15.93
C GLY A 71 28.71 -5.84 -15.58
N SER A 72 28.34 -4.82 -14.82
CA SER A 72 29.28 -3.91 -14.18
C SER A 72 28.78 -3.50 -12.81
N ILE A 73 29.67 -3.54 -11.82
CA ILE A 73 29.42 -2.98 -10.50
C ILE A 73 29.66 -1.47 -10.55
N THR A 74 28.65 -0.71 -10.17
CA THR A 74 28.69 0.76 -10.11
C THR A 74 29.15 1.24 -8.74
N HIS A 75 28.64 0.60 -7.68
CA HIS A 75 28.99 0.93 -6.30
C HIS A 75 29.14 -0.34 -5.45
N VAL A 76 30.05 -0.27 -4.49
CA VAL A 76 30.33 -1.32 -3.50
C VAL A 76 30.21 -0.74 -2.11
N MET A 77 29.45 -1.41 -1.25
CA MET A 77 29.39 -1.12 0.18
C MET A 77 29.73 -2.38 0.95
N TYR A 78 30.72 -2.31 1.85
CA TYR A 78 31.12 -3.44 2.68
C TYR A 78 30.86 -3.15 4.17
N ASP A 79 29.92 -3.89 4.75
CA ASP A 79 29.69 -3.91 6.20
C ASP A 79 30.58 -4.99 6.83
N LYS A 80 31.74 -4.56 7.35
CA LYS A 80 32.71 -5.42 8.04
C LYS A 80 32.15 -6.07 9.31
N SER A 81 31.16 -5.46 9.96
CA SER A 81 30.62 -5.97 11.23
C SER A 81 29.74 -7.20 11.02
N ARG A 82 29.12 -7.30 9.84
CA ARG A 82 28.21 -8.39 9.46
C ARG A 82 28.77 -9.27 8.34
N ASP A 83 29.95 -8.95 7.83
CA ASP A 83 30.54 -9.58 6.65
C ASP A 83 29.58 -9.60 5.45
N VAL A 84 28.99 -8.44 5.15
CA VAL A 84 28.04 -8.28 4.04
C VAL A 84 28.56 -7.28 3.03
N LEU A 85 28.60 -7.69 1.76
CA LEU A 85 28.78 -6.78 0.62
C LEU A 85 27.41 -6.47 0.01
N MET A 86 27.19 -5.19 -0.30
CA MET A 86 26.08 -4.74 -1.14
C MET A 86 26.68 -4.12 -2.41
N LEU A 87 26.21 -4.60 -3.55
CA LEU A 87 26.69 -4.20 -4.86
C LEU A 87 25.53 -3.58 -5.63
N ASP A 88 25.78 -2.43 -6.24
CA ASP A 88 24.88 -1.86 -7.23
C ASP A 88 25.32 -2.30 -8.62
N VAL A 89 24.57 -3.22 -9.21
CA VAL A 89 24.96 -3.93 -10.44
C VAL A 89 24.07 -3.50 -11.59
N THR A 90 24.69 -3.17 -12.71
CA THR A 90 24.01 -3.00 -14.00
C THR A 90 24.35 -4.18 -14.89
N GLN A 91 23.35 -4.88 -15.40
CA GLN A 91 23.51 -6.00 -16.33
C GLN A 91 22.83 -5.70 -17.67
N HIS A 92 23.48 -6.13 -18.73
CA HIS A 92 22.92 -6.20 -20.07
C HIS A 92 22.85 -7.67 -20.45
N LEU A 93 21.63 -8.21 -20.56
CA LEU A 93 21.40 -9.59 -20.99
C LEU A 93 20.80 -9.60 -22.39
N GLN A 94 21.51 -10.21 -23.33
CA GLN A 94 20.98 -10.55 -24.65
C GLN A 94 20.70 -12.05 -24.72
N LEU A 95 19.42 -12.42 -24.79
CA LEU A 95 19.00 -13.81 -24.94
C LEU A 95 19.25 -14.30 -26.38
N ARG A 96 19.85 -15.48 -26.51
CA ARG A 96 20.33 -16.06 -27.77
C ARG A 96 19.22 -16.33 -28.78
N TYR A 97 18.09 -16.82 -28.31
CA TYR A 97 17.00 -17.33 -29.15
C TYR A 97 15.80 -16.37 -29.24
N MET A 98 15.96 -15.15 -28.73
CA MET A 98 14.88 -14.16 -28.71
C MET A 98 15.18 -13.03 -29.70
N PRO A 99 14.24 -12.64 -30.57
CA PRO A 99 14.44 -11.60 -31.58
C PRO A 99 14.35 -10.18 -31.01
N PHE A 100 14.39 -10.01 -29.69
CA PHE A 100 14.19 -8.72 -29.03
C PHE A 100 15.52 -8.06 -28.67
N ASN A 101 15.50 -6.73 -28.59
CA ASN A 101 16.64 -5.96 -28.13
C ASN A 101 17.02 -6.36 -26.69
N PRO A 102 18.33 -6.34 -26.35
CA PRO A 102 18.79 -6.66 -25.01
C PRO A 102 18.16 -5.74 -23.98
N SER A 103 17.74 -6.32 -22.86
CA SER A 103 17.23 -5.54 -21.73
C SER A 103 18.39 -5.16 -20.81
N LYS A 104 18.49 -3.87 -20.53
CA LYS A 104 19.29 -3.36 -19.42
C LYS A 104 18.48 -3.51 -18.12
N SER A 105 19.06 -4.19 -17.15
CA SER A 105 18.54 -4.32 -15.78
C SER A 105 19.53 -3.72 -14.79
N ARG A 106 18.98 -3.12 -13.72
CA ARG A 106 19.73 -2.71 -12.54
C ARG A 106 19.25 -3.56 -11.38
N MET A 107 20.18 -4.05 -10.58
CA MET A 107 19.89 -4.86 -9.40
C MET A 107 20.78 -4.45 -8.24
N ILE A 108 20.31 -4.72 -7.03
CA ILE A 108 21.15 -4.70 -5.84
C ILE A 108 21.49 -6.15 -5.50
N THR A 109 22.78 -6.47 -5.46
CA THR A 109 23.26 -7.79 -5.06
C THR A 109 23.78 -7.71 -3.63
N ARG A 110 23.22 -8.51 -2.73
CA ARG A 110 23.69 -8.71 -1.36
C ARG A 110 24.49 -10.01 -1.32
N LEU A 111 25.76 -9.93 -0.95
CA LEU A 111 26.60 -11.09 -0.68
C LEU A 111 26.82 -11.20 0.83
N THR A 112 26.35 -12.29 1.42
CA THR A 112 26.76 -12.69 2.77
C THR A 112 28.06 -13.46 2.67
N LEU A 113 29.09 -12.99 3.36
CA LEU A 113 30.39 -13.60 3.38
C LEU A 113 30.60 -14.40 4.66
N LYS A 114 31.47 -15.41 4.60
CA LYS A 114 32.03 -16.07 5.78
C LYS A 114 33.54 -16.12 5.68
N LYS A 115 34.20 -15.95 6.82
CA LYS A 115 35.65 -15.96 6.92
C LYS A 115 36.16 -17.34 7.31
N HIS A 116 37.06 -17.89 6.51
CA HIS A 116 37.74 -19.16 6.78
C HIS A 116 39.24 -18.99 6.44
N GLY A 117 40.13 -19.33 7.37
CA GLY A 117 41.58 -19.24 7.14
C GLY A 117 42.06 -17.83 6.74
N GLY A 118 41.42 -16.78 7.26
CA GLY A 118 41.76 -15.39 6.93
C GLY A 118 41.10 -14.86 5.65
N LEU A 119 40.51 -15.72 4.82
CA LEU A 119 39.88 -15.35 3.55
C LEU A 119 38.35 -15.30 3.66
N HIS A 120 37.72 -14.39 2.94
CA HIS A 120 36.27 -14.29 2.83
C HIS A 120 35.75 -15.06 1.62
N TYR A 121 34.70 -15.85 1.84
CA TYR A 121 33.99 -16.64 0.83
C TYR A 121 32.53 -16.24 0.78
N ILE A 122 31.93 -16.30 -0.40
CA ILE A 122 30.51 -16.03 -0.62
C ILE A 122 29.72 -17.24 -0.11
N ALA A 123 28.93 -17.02 0.94
CA ALA A 123 28.05 -18.01 1.52
C ALA A 123 26.63 -17.92 0.94
N LEU A 124 26.16 -16.71 0.64
CA LEU A 124 24.84 -16.49 0.07
C LEU A 124 24.89 -15.26 -0.83
N GLN A 125 24.39 -15.40 -2.05
CA GLN A 125 24.10 -14.28 -2.94
C GLN A 125 22.59 -14.06 -3.01
N GLU A 126 22.15 -12.82 -2.90
CA GLU A 126 20.76 -12.42 -3.07
C GLU A 126 20.67 -11.23 -4.02
N ASP A 127 19.95 -11.40 -5.12
CA ASP A 127 19.77 -10.36 -6.12
C ASP A 127 18.35 -9.78 -6.04
N PHE A 128 18.28 -8.46 -5.89
CA PHE A 128 17.04 -7.71 -5.78
C PHE A 128 16.83 -6.87 -7.04
N MET A 129 15.69 -7.07 -7.70
CA MET A 129 15.29 -6.33 -8.89
C MET A 129 13.87 -5.80 -8.76
N HIS A 130 13.58 -4.73 -9.51
CA HIS A 130 12.19 -4.35 -9.75
C HIS A 130 11.45 -5.43 -10.56
N PRO A 131 10.14 -5.64 -10.34
CA PRO A 131 9.39 -6.70 -11.02
C PRO A 131 9.40 -6.61 -12.54
N ASP A 132 9.36 -5.39 -13.09
CA ASP A 132 9.43 -5.13 -14.54
C ASP A 132 10.81 -5.49 -15.12
N ALA A 133 11.89 -5.20 -14.39
CA ALA A 133 13.24 -5.61 -14.76
C ALA A 133 13.39 -7.14 -14.77
N ALA A 134 12.88 -7.83 -13.73
CA ALA A 134 12.88 -9.30 -13.67
C ALA A 134 12.06 -9.93 -14.81
N ALA A 135 10.87 -9.38 -15.09
CA ALA A 135 10.03 -9.81 -16.20
C ALA A 135 10.72 -9.60 -17.56
N GLY A 136 11.37 -8.45 -17.75
CA GLY A 136 12.12 -8.14 -18.97
C GLY A 136 13.33 -9.04 -19.22
N LEU A 137 13.91 -9.61 -18.15
CA LEU A 137 15.00 -10.57 -18.26
C LEU A 137 14.53 -11.92 -18.83
N LEU A 138 13.33 -12.36 -18.42
CA LEU A 138 12.71 -13.59 -18.92
C LEU A 138 12.17 -13.41 -20.34
N PHE A 139 11.47 -12.29 -20.57
CA PHE A 139 10.85 -11.97 -21.83
C PHE A 139 10.80 -10.44 -22.03
N PRO A 140 11.65 -9.85 -22.89
CA PRO A 140 11.77 -8.39 -22.99
C PRO A 140 10.45 -7.63 -23.21
N PRO A 141 9.48 -8.12 -24.02
CA PRO A 141 8.18 -7.45 -24.15
C PRO A 141 7.38 -7.37 -22.84
N LEU A 142 7.58 -8.29 -21.90
CA LEU A 142 6.89 -8.32 -20.61
C LEU A 142 7.31 -7.16 -19.70
N LYS A 143 8.52 -6.60 -19.91
CA LYS A 143 9.02 -5.44 -19.15
C LYS A 143 8.03 -4.28 -19.20
N SER A 144 7.66 -3.86 -20.41
CA SER A 144 6.76 -2.73 -20.61
C SER A 144 5.36 -3.05 -20.07
N ALA A 145 4.85 -4.26 -20.30
CA ALA A 145 3.54 -4.68 -19.81
C ALA A 145 3.46 -4.63 -18.27
N VAL A 146 4.46 -5.19 -17.58
CA VAL A 146 4.54 -5.18 -16.11
C VAL A 146 4.71 -3.76 -15.60
N HIS A 147 5.55 -2.94 -16.25
CA HIS A 147 5.72 -1.55 -15.88
C HIS A 147 4.39 -0.76 -15.94
N TYR A 148 3.65 -0.87 -17.03
CA TYR A 148 2.35 -0.22 -17.17
C TYR A 148 1.33 -0.74 -16.15
N ALA A 149 1.32 -2.04 -15.87
CA ALA A 149 0.46 -2.61 -14.83
C ALA A 149 0.78 -2.05 -13.44
N LEU A 150 2.07 -1.91 -13.11
CA LEU A 150 2.51 -1.31 -11.84
C LEU A 150 2.08 0.17 -11.73
N VAL A 151 2.25 0.95 -12.80
CA VAL A 151 1.81 2.36 -12.83
C VAL A 151 0.29 2.46 -12.70
N LEU A 152 -0.47 1.64 -13.44
CA LEU A 152 -1.93 1.61 -13.35
C LEU A 152 -2.40 1.24 -11.95
N MET A 153 -1.77 0.25 -11.32
CA MET A 153 -2.07 -0.14 -9.93
C MET A 153 -1.85 1.02 -8.96
N GLY A 154 -0.73 1.75 -9.09
CA GLY A 154 -0.46 2.94 -8.28
C GLY A 154 -1.54 4.03 -8.44
N LEU A 155 -2.01 4.25 -9.68
CA LEU A 155 -3.11 5.17 -9.95
C LEU A 155 -4.44 4.69 -9.34
N LEU A 156 -4.77 3.41 -9.50
CA LEU A 156 -6.00 2.81 -8.96
C LEU A 156 -6.05 2.92 -7.44
N LEU A 157 -4.97 2.58 -6.75
CA LEU A 157 -4.86 2.71 -5.29
C LEU A 157 -5.02 4.17 -4.85
N SER A 158 -4.42 5.11 -5.59
CA SER A 158 -4.56 6.54 -5.31
C SER A 158 -5.99 7.04 -5.49
N LYS A 159 -6.69 6.60 -6.55
CA LYS A 159 -8.10 6.95 -6.78
C LYS A 159 -9.05 6.30 -5.77
N LEU A 160 -8.77 5.06 -5.38
CA LEU A 160 -9.52 4.36 -4.34
C LEU A 160 -9.48 5.12 -3.01
N MET A 161 -8.31 5.64 -2.61
CA MET A 161 -8.18 6.45 -1.41
C MET A 161 -9.02 7.74 -1.45
N ILE A 162 -9.05 8.43 -2.60
CA ILE A 162 -9.89 9.63 -2.77
C ILE A 162 -11.37 9.26 -2.63
N LEU A 163 -11.80 8.16 -3.25
CA LEU A 163 -13.18 7.69 -3.18
C LEU A 163 -13.59 7.34 -1.74
N VAL A 164 -12.74 6.62 -1.00
CA VAL A 164 -12.98 6.31 0.42
C VAL A 164 -13.04 7.58 1.27
N GLY A 165 -12.16 8.56 1.01
CA GLY A 165 -12.19 9.86 1.68
C GLY A 165 -13.50 10.63 1.44
N MET A 166 -13.99 10.66 0.20
CA MET A 166 -15.27 11.27 -0.15
C MET A 166 -16.45 10.56 0.54
N MET A 167 -16.43 9.23 0.57
CA MET A 167 -17.45 8.42 1.23
C MET A 167 -17.48 8.69 2.74
N ASN A 168 -16.32 8.74 3.39
CA ASN A 168 -16.20 9.05 4.82
C ASN A 168 -16.68 10.48 5.13
N PHE A 169 -16.33 11.45 4.29
CA PHE A 169 -16.82 12.83 4.42
C PHE A 169 -18.34 12.92 4.30
N MET A 170 -18.92 12.24 3.30
CA MET A 170 -20.36 12.17 3.11
C MET A 170 -21.07 11.51 4.29
N MET A 171 -20.54 10.39 4.79
CA MET A 171 -21.08 9.69 5.95
C MET A 171 -21.02 10.57 7.22
N GLY A 172 -19.92 11.30 7.41
CA GLY A 172 -19.78 12.28 8.50
C GLY A 172 -20.78 13.45 8.41
N ARG A 173 -21.13 13.92 7.21
CA ARG A 173 -22.22 14.89 7.02
C ARG A 173 -23.57 14.30 7.43
N VAL A 174 -23.88 13.08 6.99
CA VAL A 174 -25.14 12.41 7.33
C VAL A 174 -25.28 12.24 8.84
N GLU A 175 -24.20 11.90 9.54
CA GLU A 175 -24.16 11.82 11.01
C GLU A 175 -24.51 13.18 11.65
N LYS A 176 -23.86 14.26 11.20
CA LYS A 176 -24.11 15.63 11.68
C LYS A 176 -25.54 16.09 11.41
N ASP A 177 -26.08 15.79 10.23
CA ASP A 177 -27.45 16.15 9.86
C ASP A 177 -28.47 15.39 10.72
N LYS A 178 -28.23 14.11 11.00
CA LYS A 178 -29.04 13.31 11.93
C LYS A 178 -29.03 13.91 13.34
N GLU A 179 -27.87 14.29 13.86
CA GLU A 179 -27.74 14.91 15.18
C GLU A 179 -28.41 16.29 15.23
N MET A 180 -28.30 17.11 14.18
CA MET A 180 -28.99 18.40 14.08
C MET A 180 -30.52 18.22 14.06
N ILE A 181 -31.03 17.24 13.30
CA ILE A 181 -32.47 16.93 13.26
C ILE A 181 -32.96 16.47 14.63
N LYS A 182 -32.20 15.59 15.31
CA LYS A 182 -32.52 15.17 16.68
C LYS A 182 -32.52 16.35 17.65
N ALA A 183 -31.54 17.25 17.56
CA ALA A 183 -31.46 18.46 18.38
C ALA A 183 -32.66 19.39 18.17
N LYS A 184 -33.02 19.69 16.91
CA LYS A 184 -34.22 20.50 16.57
C LYS A 184 -35.50 19.87 17.10
N ARG A 185 -35.64 18.55 17.03
CA ARG A 185 -36.80 17.82 17.59
C ARG A 185 -36.87 17.95 19.11
N ARG A 186 -35.73 17.86 19.82
CA ARG A 186 -35.66 18.07 21.28
C ARG A 186 -36.04 19.50 21.66
N GLU A 187 -35.54 20.49 20.93
CA GLU A 187 -35.88 21.90 21.17
C GLU A 187 -37.37 22.18 20.96
N ARG A 188 -37.97 21.67 19.87
CA ARG A 188 -39.43 21.80 19.63
C ARG A 188 -40.26 21.18 20.75
N ARG A 189 -39.85 20.03 21.30
CA ARG A 189 -40.51 19.42 22.47
C ARG A 189 -40.39 20.31 23.71
N ARG A 190 -39.22 20.88 23.97
CA ARG A 190 -39.03 21.84 25.08
C ARG A 190 -39.93 23.06 24.93
N ARG A 191 -40.00 23.66 23.73
CA ARG A 191 -40.88 24.81 23.47
C ARG A 191 -42.37 24.47 23.61
N LYS A 192 -42.81 23.29 23.15
CA LYS A 192 -44.19 22.83 23.36
C LYS A 192 -44.51 22.63 24.84
N ASN A 193 -43.58 22.10 25.62
CA ASN A 193 -43.77 21.94 27.06
C ASN A 193 -43.79 23.31 27.78
N ALA A 194 -42.99 24.27 27.34
CA ALA A 194 -42.98 25.63 27.87
C ALA A 194 -44.25 26.43 27.51
N ASN A 195 -44.73 26.33 26.26
CA ASN A 195 -45.98 26.98 25.84
C ASN A 195 -47.25 26.23 26.27
N GLY A 196 -47.15 24.95 26.65
CA GLY A 196 -48.23 24.18 27.27
C GLY A 196 -48.47 24.54 28.74
N GLN A 197 -47.64 25.42 29.30
CA GLN A 197 -47.86 26.12 30.57
C GLN A 197 -48.35 27.55 30.30
N SER A 198 -49.40 27.73 29.49
CA SER A 198 -50.28 28.87 29.71
C SER A 198 -51.20 28.47 30.85
N GLU A 199 -51.11 29.16 31.99
CA GLU A 199 -52.02 28.97 33.13
C GLU A 199 -53.47 28.92 32.63
N PRO A 200 -54.31 28.00 33.15
CA PRO A 200 -55.73 28.07 32.87
C PRO A 200 -56.22 29.41 33.43
N VAL A 201 -56.59 30.33 32.55
CA VAL A 201 -57.35 31.53 32.92
C VAL A 201 -58.53 31.03 33.74
N SER A 202 -58.55 31.37 35.03
CA SER A 202 -59.57 30.93 35.96
C SER A 202 -60.94 31.29 35.40
N ALA A 203 -61.91 30.38 35.52
CA ALA A 203 -63.29 30.63 35.12
C ALA A 203 -63.86 31.92 35.76
N GLU A 204 -63.31 32.36 36.90
CA GLU A 204 -63.65 33.63 37.54
C GLU A 204 -63.23 34.86 36.73
N GLU A 205 -62.11 34.81 36.02
CA GLU A 205 -61.61 35.94 35.24
C GLU A 205 -62.44 36.14 33.95
N ILE A 206 -62.98 35.05 33.41
CA ILE A 206 -63.92 35.05 32.29
C ILE A 206 -65.31 35.55 32.75
N ALA A 207 -65.76 35.12 33.93
CA ALA A 207 -67.03 35.55 34.51
C ALA A 207 -67.04 37.05 34.88
N ALA A 208 -65.91 37.58 35.38
CA ALA A 208 -65.76 39.00 35.69
C ALA A 208 -65.85 39.88 34.42
N LYS A 209 -65.19 39.48 33.33
CA LYS A 209 -65.28 40.19 32.04
C LYS A 209 -66.67 40.12 31.39
N MET A 210 -67.39 39.01 31.55
CA MET A 210 -68.75 38.89 31.01
C MET A 210 -69.76 39.74 31.80
N LYS A 211 -69.58 39.92 33.11
CA LYS A 211 -70.45 40.80 33.92
C LYS A 211 -70.35 42.27 33.52
N ASP A 212 -69.14 42.75 33.24
CA ASP A 212 -68.92 44.13 32.77
C ASP A 212 -69.47 44.37 31.35
N THR A 213 -69.53 43.33 30.51
CA THR A 213 -69.95 43.48 29.11
C THR A 213 -71.47 43.37 28.94
N LEU A 214 -72.18 42.67 29.82
CA LEU A 214 -73.60 42.31 29.60
C LEU A 214 -74.64 43.02 30.47
N GLY A 215 -74.26 43.88 31.43
CA GLY A 215 -75.17 44.88 32.02
C GLY A 215 -76.61 44.43 32.33
N PHE A 216 -76.81 43.26 32.95
CA PHE A 216 -78.14 42.75 33.27
C PHE A 216 -78.49 42.99 34.74
N GLU A 217 -79.30 44.03 35.00
CA GLU A 217 -80.17 44.09 36.17
C GLU A 217 -81.47 43.34 35.87
N LEU A 218 -81.76 42.29 36.64
CA LEU A 218 -83.08 41.65 36.66
C LEU A 218 -84.06 42.54 37.43
N LYS A 219 -85.05 43.11 36.73
CA LYS A 219 -86.24 43.71 37.34
C LYS A 219 -87.45 42.80 37.14
N GLU A 220 -87.98 42.32 38.26
CA GLU A 220 -89.31 41.72 38.37
C GLU A 220 -90.41 42.77 38.21
N ASN A 221 -91.49 42.41 37.51
CA ASN A 221 -92.88 42.86 37.64
C ASN A 221 -93.69 42.15 36.51
N GLY A 222 -94.86 41.56 36.67
CA GLY A 222 -95.92 41.75 37.66
C GLY A 222 -97.21 42.23 36.96
N GLY A 223 -98.11 41.30 36.58
CA GLY A 223 -99.51 41.53 36.18
C GLY A 223 -99.75 42.14 34.78
N SER A 224 -100.89 41.99 34.10
CA SER A 224 -102.09 41.15 34.25
C SER A 224 -102.83 41.17 32.89
N ALA A 225 -103.60 40.10 32.66
CA ALA A 225 -104.51 39.79 31.56
C ALA A 225 -105.43 40.92 31.05
N GLU A 226 -105.73 40.94 29.73
CA GLU A 226 -107.12 41.04 29.24
C GLU A 226 -107.30 40.52 27.79
N LYS A 227 -108.50 39.97 27.55
CA LYS A 227 -109.02 39.22 26.39
C LYS A 227 -109.68 40.11 25.33
N ALA A 228 -109.71 39.63 24.07
CA ALA A 228 -110.88 39.51 23.16
C ALA A 228 -110.35 39.06 21.77
N LYS A 229 -110.63 37.89 21.18
CA LYS A 229 -111.90 37.36 20.62
C LYS A 229 -112.70 38.35 19.76
N ASN A 230 -112.43 38.37 18.44
CA ASN A 230 -113.26 37.71 17.42
C ASN A 230 -112.47 37.65 16.09
#